data_AF-R7U4V1-F1
#
_entry.id   AF-R7U4V1-F1
#
_cell.length_a   1.000
_cell.length_b   1.000
_cell.length_c   1.000
_cell.angle_alpha   90.00
_cell.angle_beta   90.00
_cell.angle_gamma   90.00
#
_symmetry.space_group_name_H-M   'P 1'
#
loop_
_entity.id
_entity.type
_entity.pdbx_description
1 polymer ?
#
loop_
_entity_poly.entity_id
_entity_poly.type
_entity_poly.pdbx_seq_one_letter_code
_entity_poly.pdbx_strand_id
1 'polypeptide(L)'
;MTISKKMFACTAQRKRTSRFRVIVLLLLVILIYLMMYSGYMKNRNMHVKIAVMNTEAKAEVMKTVEVTAVISVTAEVNAEKIPKQTFSFTSYSEALSSQADGESNVVFLAFADMGGFPMAMNFYLTSIQKYDIRNVLFVSSSEEFCSRFQAIQVACFVYMNESAHDKTSVYLSEDFINKMNIRTYMILEALQLGYHVIHSDVDVVFFRDPTERILDLCYFKDPQKVCDVAALWDFDAHNAGFLFIRKSNASISMYKKMKHTAKTTKIDDQMALNGAMNSMKELRITSLPVEEFQCGLKYFDNSHRQFVGDNPCTNCTVMHNNWIVSMEAKIYRFKEMHMWLYDQDEYYSSTQRRYLAYQNPTYFGNDSTTLAAERSSLVTALAIGLILNRTVILPKFVCAKKAQQCTILQHYLLKIFDQSFGSSYREHTFLLNELVPLTVRNSSRLTYALRNTTEAIPSSSEKIFRYNGSQELKQEMIEEWFGNVTSSVLEFASLYNVPLIVLKNATADEEFKGKCEKSFVKAKLHQF
;
A
#
# COMPACT_ATOMS: atom_id res chain seq x y z
N MET A 1 80.72 -1.16 -40.09
CA MET A 1 80.65 0.27 -40.48
C MET A 1 79.25 0.58 -40.98
N THR A 2 78.77 1.76 -40.61
CA THR A 2 77.38 2.25 -40.62
C THR A 2 76.87 2.67 -42.01
N ILE A 3 75.75 2.10 -42.48
CA ILE A 3 74.84 2.59 -43.55
C ILE A 3 73.45 1.95 -43.27
N SER A 4 72.27 2.59 -43.28
CA SER A 4 71.87 4.01 -43.14
C SER A 4 70.39 4.09 -42.64
N LYS A 5 69.65 5.17 -42.93
CA LYS A 5 68.29 5.52 -42.45
C LYS A 5 67.16 5.26 -43.47
N LYS A 6 65.96 4.90 -42.95
CA LYS A 6 64.55 5.26 -43.33
C LYS A 6 64.15 5.21 -44.83
N MET A 7 62.93 4.85 -45.23
CA MET A 7 61.62 5.11 -44.61
C MET A 7 60.54 4.13 -45.16
N PHE A 8 59.60 3.67 -44.33
CA PHE A 8 58.44 2.89 -44.79
C PHE A 8 57.31 3.81 -45.26
N ALA A 9 56.72 3.52 -46.42
CA ALA A 9 55.45 4.09 -46.87
C ALA A 9 54.60 2.99 -47.52
N CYS A 10 53.43 2.70 -46.96
CA CYS A 10 52.39 1.94 -47.64
C CYS A 10 51.02 2.48 -47.19
N THR A 11 50.24 2.96 -48.15
CA THR A 11 49.03 3.76 -47.93
C THR A 11 47.80 2.88 -47.66
N ALA A 12 47.02 3.25 -46.64
CA ALA A 12 45.81 2.52 -46.25
C ALA A 12 44.62 2.86 -47.16
N GLN A 13 44.01 1.85 -47.80
CA GLN A 13 42.84 2.01 -48.67
C GLN A 13 41.70 1.05 -48.29
N ARG A 14 40.91 1.38 -47.25
CA ARG A 14 39.52 0.89 -47.01
C ARG A 14 38.93 1.44 -45.71
N LYS A 15 37.87 2.28 -45.77
CA LYS A 15 36.77 2.42 -44.78
C LYS A 15 35.75 3.57 -45.04
N ARG A 16 35.46 3.95 -46.29
CA ARG A 16 34.51 5.06 -46.59
C ARG A 16 33.05 4.64 -46.82
N THR A 17 32.78 3.39 -47.23
CA THR A 17 31.43 2.90 -47.58
C THR A 17 30.57 2.44 -46.39
N SER A 18 31.19 2.03 -45.27
CA SER A 18 30.48 1.56 -44.07
C SER A 18 29.82 2.70 -43.29
N ARG A 19 30.53 3.81 -43.03
CA ARG A 19 30.00 4.96 -42.27
C ARG A 19 28.78 5.60 -42.94
N PHE A 20 28.75 5.66 -44.28
CA PHE A 20 27.64 6.27 -45.02
C PHE A 20 26.34 5.48 -44.84
N ARG A 21 26.39 4.14 -44.88
CA ARG A 21 25.21 3.28 -44.63
C ARG A 21 24.68 3.41 -43.20
N VAL A 22 25.56 3.51 -42.21
CA VAL A 22 25.15 3.68 -40.79
C VAL A 22 24.47 5.03 -40.57
N ILE A 23 25.01 6.13 -41.12
CA ILE A 23 24.40 7.46 -41.01
C ILE A 23 23.02 7.50 -41.67
N VAL A 24 22.88 6.92 -42.87
CA VAL A 24 21.58 6.86 -43.57
C VAL A 24 20.56 6.03 -42.79
N LEU A 25 20.93 4.89 -42.21
CA LEU A 25 20.02 4.12 -41.34
C LEU A 25 19.61 4.90 -40.09
N LEU A 26 20.55 5.60 -39.44
CA LEU A 26 20.26 6.36 -38.22
C LEU A 26 19.26 7.48 -38.49
N LEU A 27 19.44 8.20 -39.60
CA LEU A 27 18.50 9.25 -40.04
C LEU A 27 17.11 8.68 -40.36
N LEU A 28 17.04 7.49 -40.98
CA LEU A 28 15.77 6.80 -41.26
C LEU A 28 15.03 6.40 -39.97
N VAL A 29 15.74 5.87 -38.97
CA VAL A 29 15.17 5.53 -37.66
C VAL A 29 14.68 6.78 -36.93
N ILE A 30 15.44 7.87 -36.94
CA ILE A 30 15.04 9.16 -36.35
C ILE A 30 13.79 9.71 -37.07
N LEU A 31 13.72 9.62 -38.41
CA LEU A 31 12.56 10.08 -39.17
C LEU A 31 11.30 9.27 -38.83
N ILE A 32 11.42 7.94 -38.73
CA ILE A 32 10.31 7.05 -38.33
C ILE A 32 9.86 7.38 -36.91
N TYR A 33 10.80 7.56 -35.97
CA TYR A 33 10.50 7.96 -34.59
C TYR A 33 9.75 9.30 -34.53
N LEU A 34 10.20 10.31 -35.29
CA LEU A 34 9.54 11.62 -35.35
C LEU A 34 8.15 11.55 -36.00
N MET A 35 7.95 10.72 -37.03
CA MET A 35 6.62 10.51 -37.62
C MET A 35 5.67 9.79 -36.66
N MET A 36 6.14 8.75 -35.96
CA MET A 36 5.35 8.07 -34.92
C MET A 36 5.02 9.00 -33.74
N TYR A 37 5.98 9.80 -33.28
CA TYR A 37 5.79 10.77 -32.20
C TYR A 37 4.80 11.88 -32.61
N SER A 38 4.89 12.38 -33.85
CA SER A 38 3.93 13.34 -34.40
C SER A 38 2.52 12.76 -34.48
N GLY A 39 2.37 11.53 -34.97
CA GLY A 39 1.10 10.80 -34.98
C GLY A 39 0.52 10.61 -33.56
N TYR A 40 1.35 10.18 -32.61
CA TYR A 40 0.99 10.02 -31.20
C TYR A 40 0.51 11.33 -30.56
N MET A 41 1.25 12.43 -30.76
CA MET A 41 0.88 13.75 -30.23
C MET A 41 -0.40 14.30 -30.87
N LYS A 42 -0.64 14.03 -32.16
CA LYS A 42 -1.87 14.43 -32.86
C LYS A 42 -3.09 13.66 -32.32
N ASN A 43 -2.94 12.36 -32.05
CA ASN A 43 -3.99 11.52 -31.46
C ASN A 43 -4.28 11.91 -29.99
N ARG A 44 -3.22 12.19 -29.20
CA ARG A 44 -3.34 12.68 -27.82
C ARG A 44 -4.10 14.01 -27.74
N ASN A 45 -3.79 14.97 -28.61
CA ASN A 45 -4.51 16.26 -28.64
C ASN A 45 -5.99 16.11 -29.04
N MET A 46 -6.32 15.12 -29.87
CA MET A 46 -7.72 14.81 -30.21
C MET A 46 -8.48 14.20 -29.02
N HIS A 47 -7.88 13.23 -28.33
CA HIS A 47 -8.49 12.65 -27.12
C HIS A 47 -8.62 13.66 -25.97
N VAL A 48 -7.66 14.57 -25.79
CA VAL A 48 -7.76 15.65 -24.80
C VAL A 48 -8.93 16.60 -25.12
N LYS A 49 -9.13 16.98 -26.39
CA LYS A 49 -10.28 17.81 -26.79
C LYS A 49 -11.63 17.11 -26.54
N ILE A 50 -11.74 15.82 -26.87
CA ILE A 50 -12.94 15.03 -26.62
C ILE A 50 -13.20 14.88 -25.10
N ALA A 51 -12.15 14.70 -24.30
CA ALA A 51 -12.26 14.62 -22.84
C ALA A 51 -12.72 15.94 -22.19
N VAL A 52 -12.21 17.09 -22.67
CA VAL A 52 -12.65 18.41 -22.19
C VAL A 52 -14.13 18.64 -22.50
N MET A 53 -14.56 18.42 -23.75
CA MET A 53 -15.97 18.57 -24.15
C MET A 53 -16.91 17.66 -23.35
N ASN A 54 -16.50 16.44 -23.03
CA ASN A 54 -17.28 15.52 -22.20
C ASN A 54 -17.25 15.85 -20.69
N THR A 55 -16.30 16.65 -20.23
CA THR A 55 -16.23 17.12 -18.83
C THR A 55 -17.18 18.31 -18.63
N GLU A 56 -17.21 19.25 -19.56
CA GLU A 56 -18.12 20.40 -19.55
C GLU A 56 -19.59 19.94 -19.56
N ALA A 57 -19.95 18.97 -20.42
CA ALA A 57 -21.30 18.40 -20.47
C ALA A 57 -21.72 17.61 -19.19
N LYS A 58 -20.76 17.16 -18.36
CA LYS A 58 -21.06 16.44 -17.12
C LYS A 58 -21.16 17.35 -15.89
N ALA A 59 -20.46 18.49 -15.89
CA ALA A 59 -20.53 19.47 -14.82
C ALA A 59 -21.93 20.10 -14.67
N GLU A 60 -22.75 20.07 -15.73
CA GLU A 60 -24.11 20.62 -15.73
C GLU A 60 -25.15 19.63 -15.19
N VAL A 61 -24.91 18.31 -15.31
CA VAL A 61 -25.81 17.24 -14.81
C VAL A 61 -25.60 16.96 -13.31
N MET A 62 -24.42 17.28 -12.76
CA MET A 62 -24.06 16.94 -11.37
C MET A 62 -24.57 17.94 -10.30
N LYS A 63 -25.41 18.91 -10.69
CA LYS A 63 -25.97 19.96 -9.79
C LYS A 63 -27.33 19.62 -9.16
N THR A 64 -27.91 18.45 -9.44
CA THR A 64 -29.31 18.14 -9.11
C THR A 64 -29.53 16.86 -8.30
N VAL A 65 -28.50 16.30 -7.66
CA VAL A 65 -28.64 15.17 -6.73
C VAL A 65 -27.89 15.45 -5.43
N GLU A 66 -28.61 16.04 -4.47
CA GLU A 66 -28.18 16.19 -3.08
C GLU A 66 -29.31 15.69 -2.15
N VAL A 67 -28.98 15.32 -0.92
CA VAL A 67 -29.89 14.91 0.17
C VAL A 67 -30.50 13.50 0.10
N THR A 68 -29.79 12.50 0.66
CA THR A 68 -30.22 11.44 1.62
C THR A 68 -29.11 10.38 1.75
N ALA A 69 -28.81 9.78 2.90
CA ALA A 69 -29.20 10.05 4.29
C ALA A 69 -28.05 9.64 5.23
N VAL A 70 -27.85 10.37 6.34
CA VAL A 70 -26.89 10.02 7.39
C VAL A 70 -27.61 9.20 8.46
N ILE A 71 -27.15 7.97 8.71
CA ILE A 71 -27.63 7.17 9.85
C ILE A 71 -26.71 7.44 11.05
N SER A 72 -27.18 8.31 11.95
CA SER A 72 -26.59 8.48 13.27
C SER A 72 -27.02 7.34 14.20
N VAL A 73 -26.08 6.51 14.66
CA VAL A 73 -26.37 5.46 15.64
C VAL A 73 -26.12 5.99 17.05
N THR A 74 -27.20 6.22 17.79
CA THR A 74 -27.18 6.41 19.26
C THR A 74 -28.31 5.65 19.91
N ALA A 75 -27.97 4.94 20.99
CA ALA A 75 -28.83 4.26 21.96
C ALA A 75 -29.64 3.02 21.48
N GLU A 76 -29.30 1.89 22.10
CA GLU A 76 -30.21 0.84 22.59
C GLU A 76 -31.38 0.41 21.68
N VAL A 77 -31.08 -0.49 20.74
CA VAL A 77 -32.11 -1.34 20.13
C VAL A 77 -32.11 -2.70 20.83
N ASN A 78 -33.29 -3.15 21.25
CA ASN A 78 -33.49 -4.47 21.88
C ASN A 78 -32.88 -5.59 21.01
N ALA A 79 -31.92 -6.32 21.58
CA ALA A 79 -31.35 -7.51 20.96
C ALA A 79 -32.34 -8.67 21.00
N GLU A 80 -33.27 -8.72 20.04
CA GLU A 80 -33.95 -9.97 19.72
C GLU A 80 -32.92 -11.05 19.35
N LYS A 81 -33.22 -12.30 19.73
CA LYS A 81 -32.26 -13.41 19.70
C LYS A 81 -31.93 -13.87 18.27
N ILE A 82 -31.05 -13.14 17.59
CA ILE A 82 -30.25 -13.71 16.51
C ILE A 82 -29.37 -14.81 17.15
N PRO A 83 -29.42 -16.06 16.67
CA PRO A 83 -28.56 -17.12 17.20
C PRO A 83 -27.09 -16.71 17.06
N LYS A 84 -26.36 -16.61 18.18
CA LYS A 84 -24.91 -16.39 18.14
C LYS A 84 -24.28 -17.62 17.48
N GLN A 85 -23.88 -17.49 16.22
CA GLN A 85 -23.19 -18.56 15.49
C GLN A 85 -21.79 -18.71 16.06
N THR A 86 -21.64 -19.58 17.07
CA THR A 86 -20.34 -19.94 17.64
C THR A 86 -19.62 -20.86 16.67
N PHE A 87 -18.70 -20.29 15.90
CA PHE A 87 -17.80 -21.04 15.03
C PHE A 87 -16.82 -21.85 15.87
N SER A 88 -17.11 -23.14 16.01
CA SER A 88 -16.21 -24.16 16.57
C SER A 88 -16.20 -25.31 15.58
N PHE A 89 -15.06 -25.55 14.95
CA PHE A 89 -14.88 -26.60 13.94
C PHE A 89 -13.92 -27.66 14.49
N THR A 90 -14.31 -28.93 14.39
CA THR A 90 -13.49 -30.08 14.80
C THR A 90 -12.50 -30.50 13.71
N SER A 91 -12.72 -30.10 12.46
CA SER A 91 -11.85 -30.42 11.33
C SER A 91 -11.90 -29.35 10.23
N TYR A 92 -10.87 -29.33 9.37
CA TYR A 92 -10.85 -28.43 8.22
C TYR A 92 -11.99 -28.74 7.22
N SER A 93 -12.33 -30.02 7.06
CA SER A 93 -13.46 -30.46 6.21
C SER A 93 -14.81 -29.93 6.72
N GLU A 94 -15.03 -29.92 8.04
CA GLU A 94 -16.21 -29.31 8.66
C GLU A 94 -16.22 -27.79 8.47
N ALA A 95 -15.09 -27.11 8.68
CA ALA A 95 -14.97 -25.67 8.47
C ALA A 95 -15.29 -25.29 7.02
N LEU A 96 -14.73 -26.02 6.04
CA LEU A 96 -15.03 -25.85 4.61
C LEU A 96 -16.50 -26.11 4.31
N SER A 97 -17.08 -27.22 4.81
CA SER A 97 -18.49 -27.56 4.59
C SER A 97 -19.44 -26.53 5.19
N SER A 98 -19.06 -25.87 6.29
CA SER A 98 -19.86 -24.82 6.93
C SER A 98 -19.78 -23.48 6.21
N GLN A 99 -18.72 -23.21 5.43
CA GLN A 99 -18.45 -21.91 4.81
C GLN A 99 -18.51 -21.92 3.28
N ALA A 100 -18.52 -23.08 2.62
CA ALA A 100 -18.66 -23.12 1.17
C ALA A 100 -20.08 -22.69 0.74
N ASP A 101 -20.17 -22.00 -0.40
CA ASP A 101 -21.45 -21.71 -1.04
C ASP A 101 -22.17 -23.01 -1.44
N GLY A 102 -23.45 -23.12 -1.04
CA GLY A 102 -24.21 -24.37 -1.15
C GLY A 102 -24.58 -24.79 -2.57
N GLU A 103 -24.59 -23.86 -3.53
CA GLU A 103 -24.88 -24.17 -4.94
C GLU A 103 -23.61 -24.46 -5.74
N SER A 104 -22.59 -23.61 -5.59
CA SER A 104 -21.37 -23.64 -6.40
C SER A 104 -20.20 -24.40 -5.76
N ASN A 105 -20.27 -24.73 -4.47
CA ASN A 105 -19.15 -25.23 -3.66
C ASN A 105 -17.91 -24.32 -3.71
N VAL A 106 -18.10 -23.01 -3.91
CA VAL A 106 -17.04 -22.00 -3.84
C VAL A 106 -16.85 -21.54 -2.41
N VAL A 107 -15.61 -21.63 -1.92
CA VAL A 107 -15.19 -21.10 -0.61
C VAL A 107 -14.09 -20.07 -0.78
N PHE A 108 -14.18 -18.99 -0.01
CA PHE A 108 -13.21 -17.92 0.01
C PHE A 108 -12.19 -18.18 1.13
N LEU A 109 -10.91 -18.32 0.79
CA LEU A 109 -9.83 -18.66 1.75
C LEU A 109 -8.81 -17.53 1.88
N ALA A 110 -8.64 -17.01 3.10
CA ALA A 110 -7.61 -16.02 3.44
C ALA A 110 -6.73 -16.53 4.58
N PHE A 111 -5.40 -16.49 4.42
CA PHE A 111 -4.46 -16.91 5.46
C PHE A 111 -3.83 -15.71 6.16
N ALA A 112 -3.76 -15.74 7.49
CA ALA A 112 -2.96 -14.80 8.27
C ALA A 112 -2.55 -15.39 9.63
N ASP A 113 -1.43 -14.91 10.17
CA ASP A 113 -1.00 -15.16 11.56
C ASP A 113 -1.20 -13.91 12.44
N MET A 114 -0.75 -13.96 13.69
CA MET A 114 -0.86 -12.82 14.61
C MET A 114 -0.06 -11.58 14.17
N GLY A 115 1.01 -11.73 13.38
CA GLY A 115 1.71 -10.59 12.77
C GLY A 115 0.89 -9.94 11.65
N GLY A 116 0.06 -10.73 10.96
CA GLY A 116 -0.93 -10.29 10.00
C GLY A 116 -2.27 -9.81 10.58
N PHE A 117 -2.53 -9.95 11.89
CA PHE A 117 -3.85 -9.72 12.48
C PHE A 117 -4.47 -8.35 12.17
N PRO A 118 -3.77 -7.20 12.32
CA PRO A 118 -4.35 -5.90 11.98
C PRO A 118 -4.73 -5.77 10.51
N MET A 119 -3.94 -6.38 9.62
CA MET A 119 -4.19 -6.39 8.17
C MET A 119 -5.38 -7.29 7.82
N ALA A 120 -5.50 -8.46 8.46
CA ALA A 120 -6.65 -9.35 8.32
C ALA A 120 -7.95 -8.72 8.83
N MET A 121 -7.92 -8.01 9.95
CA MET A 121 -9.05 -7.21 10.43
C MET A 121 -9.43 -6.11 9.44
N ASN A 122 -8.44 -5.43 8.85
CA ASN A 122 -8.70 -4.43 7.82
C ASN A 122 -9.32 -5.02 6.55
N PHE A 123 -8.84 -6.18 6.08
CA PHE A 123 -9.45 -6.91 4.96
C PHE A 123 -10.90 -7.30 5.25
N TYR A 124 -11.16 -7.84 6.46
CA TYR A 124 -12.52 -8.17 6.89
C TYR A 124 -13.44 -6.94 6.79
N LEU A 125 -13.06 -5.81 7.37
CA LEU A 125 -13.87 -4.58 7.36
C LEU A 125 -14.05 -3.97 5.96
N THR A 126 -12.97 -3.87 5.18
CA THR A 126 -12.98 -3.20 3.86
C THR A 126 -13.64 -4.02 2.75
N SER A 127 -13.61 -5.36 2.87
CA SER A 127 -13.82 -6.26 1.74
C SER A 127 -14.82 -7.38 2.03
N ILE A 128 -14.76 -8.02 3.19
CA ILE A 128 -15.68 -9.14 3.51
C ILE A 128 -17.01 -8.61 4.06
N GLN A 129 -16.97 -7.87 5.17
CA GLN A 129 -18.14 -7.30 5.82
C GLN A 129 -18.86 -6.30 4.91
N LYS A 130 -18.11 -5.46 4.19
CA LYS A 130 -18.65 -4.39 3.34
C LYS A 130 -19.56 -4.89 2.21
N TYR A 131 -19.29 -6.08 1.65
CA TYR A 131 -20.09 -6.66 0.57
C TYR A 131 -20.85 -7.92 1.00
N ASP A 132 -20.99 -8.18 2.31
CA ASP A 132 -21.70 -9.34 2.88
C ASP A 132 -21.24 -10.69 2.29
N ILE A 133 -19.92 -10.87 2.13
CA ILE A 133 -19.32 -12.11 1.62
C ILE A 133 -19.33 -13.14 2.75
N ARG A 134 -20.32 -14.04 2.72
CA ARG A 134 -20.54 -15.04 3.79
C ARG A 134 -19.80 -16.34 3.59
N ASN A 135 -19.41 -16.70 2.36
CA ASN A 135 -18.79 -17.98 2.05
C ASN A 135 -17.27 -17.99 2.31
N VAL A 136 -16.84 -17.45 3.45
CA VAL A 136 -15.44 -17.14 3.76
C VAL A 136 -14.93 -17.90 4.98
N LEU A 137 -13.72 -18.45 4.87
CA LEU A 137 -13.00 -19.07 5.96
C LEU A 137 -11.61 -18.42 6.08
N PHE A 138 -11.40 -17.72 7.20
CA PHE A 138 -10.05 -17.33 7.59
C PHE A 138 -9.29 -18.58 8.08
N VAL A 139 -8.03 -18.67 7.71
CA VAL A 139 -7.16 -19.78 8.09
C VAL A 139 -5.95 -19.20 8.81
N SER A 140 -5.60 -19.77 9.96
CA SER A 140 -4.46 -19.29 10.74
C SER A 140 -3.57 -20.42 11.23
N SER A 141 -2.33 -20.07 11.56
CA SER A 141 -1.42 -20.89 12.35
C SER A 141 -1.56 -20.61 13.86
N SER A 142 -2.44 -19.69 14.27
CA SER A 142 -2.58 -19.24 15.66
C SER A 142 -4.00 -19.45 16.20
N GLU A 143 -4.09 -20.13 17.34
CA GLU A 143 -5.33 -20.23 18.13
C GLU A 143 -5.79 -18.86 18.63
N GLU A 144 -4.88 -17.96 19.00
CA GLU A 144 -5.21 -16.61 19.44
C GLU A 144 -5.86 -15.80 18.31
N PHE A 145 -5.31 -15.89 17.09
CA PHE A 145 -5.89 -15.25 15.90
C PHE A 145 -7.34 -15.72 15.69
N CYS A 146 -7.56 -17.04 15.64
CA CYS A 146 -8.89 -17.57 15.41
C CYS A 146 -9.85 -17.28 16.57
N SER A 147 -9.40 -17.31 17.82
CA SER A 147 -10.21 -16.93 18.99
C SER A 147 -10.71 -15.49 18.89
N ARG A 148 -9.84 -14.56 18.44
CA ARG A 148 -10.20 -13.15 18.21
C ARG A 148 -11.21 -12.99 17.06
N PHE A 149 -11.04 -13.72 15.96
CA PHE A 149 -11.99 -13.71 14.83
C PHE A 149 -13.35 -14.34 15.19
N GLN A 150 -13.35 -15.48 15.90
CA GLN A 150 -14.57 -16.16 16.33
C GLN A 150 -15.35 -15.31 17.36
N ALA A 151 -14.66 -14.55 18.21
CA ALA A 151 -15.29 -13.61 19.16
C ALA A 151 -16.11 -12.50 18.48
N ILE A 152 -15.75 -12.12 17.25
CA ILE A 152 -16.52 -11.18 16.40
C ILE A 152 -17.38 -11.89 15.34
N GLN A 153 -17.66 -13.18 15.53
CA GLN A 153 -18.49 -13.99 14.63
C GLN A 153 -17.95 -14.07 13.19
N VAL A 154 -16.64 -14.22 13.02
CA VAL A 154 -16.02 -14.54 11.74
C VAL A 154 -15.44 -15.95 11.78
N ALA A 155 -15.77 -16.75 10.77
CA ALA A 155 -15.29 -18.13 10.68
C ALA A 155 -13.77 -18.18 10.51
N CYS A 156 -13.10 -18.85 11.45
CA CYS A 156 -11.66 -19.08 11.42
C CYS A 156 -11.32 -20.51 11.80
N PHE A 157 -10.35 -21.11 11.10
CA PHE A 157 -9.82 -22.45 11.39
C PHE A 157 -8.30 -22.41 11.61
N VAL A 158 -7.82 -23.12 12.63
CA VAL A 158 -6.39 -23.27 12.94
C VAL A 158 -5.83 -24.44 12.12
N TYR A 159 -5.08 -24.13 11.06
CA TYR A 159 -4.51 -25.12 10.16
C TYR A 159 -3.07 -25.45 10.56
N MET A 160 -2.95 -26.41 11.48
CA MET A 160 -1.70 -27.08 11.83
C MET A 160 -1.90 -28.60 11.87
N ASN A 161 -0.82 -29.36 11.65
CA ASN A 161 -0.78 -30.75 12.12
C ASN A 161 -0.72 -30.73 13.66
N GLU A 162 -1.42 -31.67 14.30
CA GLU A 162 -1.56 -31.81 15.76
C GLU A 162 -0.21 -31.80 16.52
N SER A 163 0.89 -32.17 15.86
CA SER A 163 2.25 -32.20 16.43
C SER A 163 2.96 -30.84 16.55
N ALA A 164 2.41 -29.76 15.97
CA ALA A 164 3.13 -28.49 15.77
C ALA A 164 2.68 -27.33 16.68
N HIS A 165 1.67 -27.54 17.54
CA HIS A 165 0.99 -26.46 18.28
C HIS A 165 1.89 -25.59 19.17
N ASP A 166 3.02 -26.12 19.69
CA ASP A 166 3.71 -25.49 20.83
C ASP A 166 5.25 -25.45 20.72
N LYS A 167 5.79 -25.32 19.48
CA LYS A 167 7.24 -25.25 19.26
C LYS A 167 7.69 -24.01 18.51
N THR A 168 8.67 -23.32 19.12
CA THR A 168 9.54 -22.32 18.51
C THR A 168 10.31 -22.98 17.35
N SER A 169 9.75 -22.89 16.15
CA SER A 169 10.22 -23.63 14.99
C SER A 169 11.59 -23.10 14.55
N VAL A 170 12.63 -23.90 14.79
CA VAL A 170 14.01 -23.65 14.32
C VAL A 170 13.98 -23.43 12.81
N TYR A 171 14.72 -22.44 12.33
CA TYR A 171 14.83 -22.13 10.90
C TYR A 171 15.22 -23.40 10.11
N LEU A 172 14.43 -23.74 9.08
CA LEU A 172 14.51 -24.99 8.27
C LEU A 172 14.03 -26.29 8.92
N SER A 173 13.39 -26.26 10.10
CA SER A 173 12.62 -27.42 10.60
C SER A 173 11.42 -27.74 9.71
N GLU A 174 10.90 -28.98 9.77
CA GLU A 174 9.68 -29.35 9.04
C GLU A 174 8.49 -28.47 9.48
N ASP A 175 8.41 -28.12 10.77
CA ASP A 175 7.41 -27.18 11.30
C ASP A 175 7.56 -25.76 10.71
N PHE A 176 8.80 -25.29 10.50
CA PHE A 176 9.06 -24.01 9.82
C PHE A 176 8.63 -24.07 8.34
N ILE A 177 8.99 -25.13 7.62
CA ILE A 177 8.59 -25.32 6.20
C ILE A 177 7.06 -25.46 6.08
N ASN A 178 6.41 -26.13 7.04
CA ASN A 178 4.95 -26.24 7.09
C ASN A 178 4.29 -24.88 7.33
N LYS A 179 4.75 -24.08 8.31
CA LYS A 179 4.27 -22.71 8.56
C LYS A 179 4.41 -21.80 7.33
N MET A 180 5.55 -21.89 6.62
CA MET A 180 5.79 -21.09 5.40
C MET A 180 4.90 -21.46 4.21
N ASN A 181 4.22 -22.62 4.21
CA ASN A 181 3.50 -23.15 3.06
C ASN A 181 2.02 -23.50 3.32
N ILE A 182 1.45 -23.04 4.44
CA ILE A 182 0.04 -23.29 4.81
C ILE A 182 -0.91 -22.95 3.66
N ARG A 183 -0.70 -21.81 2.99
CA ARG A 183 -1.47 -21.38 1.81
C ARG A 183 -1.57 -22.47 0.73
N THR A 184 -0.44 -23.07 0.35
CA THR A 184 -0.39 -24.14 -0.66
C THR A 184 -1.10 -25.41 -0.17
N TYR A 185 -1.03 -25.71 1.12
CA TYR A 185 -1.60 -26.95 1.68
C TYR A 185 -3.11 -26.85 1.89
N MET A 186 -3.60 -25.77 2.50
CA MET A 186 -5.03 -25.54 2.74
C MET A 186 -5.82 -25.51 1.42
N ILE A 187 -5.28 -24.85 0.38
CA ILE A 187 -5.92 -24.79 -0.95
C ILE A 187 -5.92 -26.17 -1.61
N LEU A 188 -4.80 -26.91 -1.55
CA LEU A 188 -4.73 -28.26 -2.10
C LEU A 188 -5.76 -29.20 -1.44
N GLU A 189 -5.88 -29.14 -0.11
CA GLU A 189 -6.81 -29.99 0.64
C GLU A 189 -8.26 -29.63 0.32
N ALA A 190 -8.63 -28.35 0.27
CA ALA A 190 -9.97 -27.91 -0.14
C ALA A 190 -10.34 -28.42 -1.54
N LEU A 191 -9.42 -28.33 -2.52
CA LEU A 191 -9.61 -28.87 -3.88
C LEU A 191 -9.75 -30.39 -3.89
N GLN A 192 -9.04 -31.10 -3.02
CA GLN A 192 -9.15 -32.56 -2.88
C GLN A 192 -10.47 -33.00 -2.22
N LEU A 193 -10.99 -32.20 -1.27
CA LEU A 193 -12.28 -32.41 -0.61
C LEU A 193 -13.48 -32.06 -1.51
N GLY A 194 -13.27 -31.32 -2.59
CA GLY A 194 -14.27 -31.07 -3.63
C GLY A 194 -14.59 -29.61 -3.90
N TYR A 195 -14.06 -28.69 -3.09
CA TYR A 195 -14.40 -27.27 -3.13
C TYR A 195 -13.62 -26.50 -4.18
N HIS A 196 -14.27 -25.51 -4.78
CA HIS A 196 -13.64 -24.48 -5.58
C HIS A 196 -13.15 -23.37 -4.65
N VAL A 197 -11.99 -22.78 -4.91
CA VAL A 197 -11.37 -21.82 -3.99
C VAL A 197 -11.24 -20.47 -4.67
N ILE A 198 -11.69 -19.39 -4.03
CA ILE A 198 -11.13 -18.05 -4.26
C ILE A 198 -10.15 -17.80 -3.13
N HIS A 199 -8.86 -17.64 -3.45
CA HIS A 199 -7.85 -17.28 -2.47
C HIS A 199 -7.54 -15.79 -2.55
N SER A 200 -7.45 -15.13 -1.39
CA SER A 200 -6.91 -13.78 -1.25
C SER A 200 -5.89 -13.72 -0.11
N ASP A 201 -4.87 -12.90 -0.31
CA ASP A 201 -4.09 -12.31 0.76
C ASP A 201 -4.90 -11.23 1.49
N VAL A 202 -4.46 -10.93 2.72
CA VAL A 202 -5.14 -9.98 3.61
C VAL A 202 -4.74 -8.52 3.34
N ASP A 203 -3.74 -8.25 2.51
CA ASP A 203 -3.43 -6.89 2.02
C ASP A 203 -4.07 -6.62 0.64
N VAL A 204 -5.26 -7.17 0.43
CA VAL A 204 -6.11 -6.95 -0.73
C VAL A 204 -7.31 -6.08 -0.32
N VAL A 205 -7.86 -5.29 -1.25
CA VAL A 205 -9.07 -4.49 -1.04
C VAL A 205 -10.06 -4.74 -2.17
N PHE A 206 -11.33 -4.99 -1.82
CA PHE A 206 -12.43 -5.12 -2.76
C PHE A 206 -13.16 -3.79 -2.96
N PHE A 207 -13.44 -3.46 -4.22
CA PHE A 207 -14.29 -2.34 -4.63
C PHE A 207 -15.71 -2.81 -5.00
N ARG A 208 -15.88 -4.12 -5.22
CA ARG A 208 -17.13 -4.87 -5.40
C ARG A 208 -16.87 -6.32 -4.96
N ASP A 209 -17.91 -7.10 -4.66
CA ASP A 209 -17.76 -8.56 -4.55
C ASP A 209 -17.18 -9.12 -5.87
N PRO A 210 -16.03 -9.81 -5.85
CA PRO A 210 -15.41 -10.34 -7.06
C PRO A 210 -16.03 -11.65 -7.55
N THR A 211 -16.86 -12.32 -6.75
CA THR A 211 -17.26 -13.73 -6.92
C THR A 211 -17.93 -13.99 -8.27
N GLU A 212 -19.08 -13.36 -8.54
CA GLU A 212 -19.81 -13.58 -9.81
C GLU A 212 -18.93 -13.25 -11.04
N ARG A 213 -18.15 -12.18 -10.96
CA ARG A 213 -17.30 -11.72 -12.06
C ARG A 213 -16.19 -12.70 -12.38
N ILE A 214 -15.54 -13.30 -11.37
CA ILE A 214 -14.54 -14.33 -11.58
C ILE A 214 -15.17 -15.61 -12.14
N LEU A 215 -16.35 -16.01 -11.63
CA LEU A 215 -17.05 -17.19 -12.14
C LEU A 215 -17.48 -17.00 -13.60
N ASP A 216 -17.95 -15.83 -14.01
CA ASP A 216 -18.22 -15.48 -15.41
C ASP A 216 -16.96 -15.60 -16.28
N LEU A 217 -15.87 -14.91 -15.90
CA LEU A 217 -14.59 -14.92 -16.61
C LEU A 217 -13.97 -16.32 -16.74
N CYS A 218 -14.18 -17.18 -15.74
CA CYS A 218 -13.69 -18.56 -15.72
C CYS A 218 -14.69 -19.56 -16.35
N TYR A 219 -15.75 -19.07 -17.02
CA TYR A 219 -16.80 -19.87 -17.65
C TYR A 219 -17.47 -20.86 -16.68
N PHE A 220 -17.89 -20.33 -15.53
CA PHE A 220 -18.52 -21.00 -14.39
C PHE A 220 -19.52 -22.07 -14.84
N LYS A 221 -20.54 -21.58 -15.56
CA LYS A 221 -21.80 -22.27 -15.89
C LYS A 221 -21.80 -22.93 -17.27
N ASP A 222 -20.70 -22.84 -18.03
CA ASP A 222 -20.55 -23.43 -19.36
C ASP A 222 -19.80 -24.77 -19.24
N PRO A 223 -20.41 -25.93 -19.54
CA PRO A 223 -19.73 -27.22 -19.44
C PRO A 223 -18.76 -27.49 -20.61
N GLN A 224 -18.83 -26.71 -21.69
CA GLN A 224 -17.97 -26.86 -22.88
C GLN A 224 -16.69 -26.03 -22.77
N LYS A 225 -16.70 -24.97 -21.96
CA LYS A 225 -15.53 -24.14 -21.64
C LYS A 225 -15.11 -24.36 -20.20
N VAL A 226 -13.81 -24.52 -19.98
CA VAL A 226 -13.29 -24.72 -18.63
C VAL A 226 -12.05 -23.88 -18.44
N CYS A 227 -12.06 -23.04 -17.41
CA CYS A 227 -10.86 -22.48 -16.83
C CYS A 227 -10.57 -23.24 -15.52
N ASP A 228 -9.32 -23.67 -15.35
CA ASP A 228 -8.85 -24.38 -14.17
C ASP A 228 -8.36 -23.39 -13.10
N VAL A 229 -7.75 -22.28 -13.52
CA VAL A 229 -7.25 -21.21 -12.65
C VAL A 229 -7.51 -19.86 -13.30
N ALA A 230 -8.05 -18.90 -12.55
CA ALA A 230 -8.15 -17.51 -12.94
C ALA A 230 -7.39 -16.62 -11.93
N ALA A 231 -6.24 -16.07 -12.32
CA ALA A 231 -5.34 -15.36 -11.41
C ALA A 231 -5.16 -13.88 -11.77
N LEU A 232 -4.98 -13.03 -10.76
CA LEU A 232 -4.65 -11.62 -10.93
C LEU A 232 -3.30 -11.49 -11.67
N TRP A 233 -3.21 -10.56 -12.62
CA TRP A 233 -2.00 -10.36 -13.42
C TRP A 233 -1.07 -9.33 -12.78
N ASP A 234 0.16 -9.77 -12.49
CA ASP A 234 1.17 -9.03 -11.72
C ASP A 234 2.28 -8.50 -12.62
N PHE A 235 1.90 -7.73 -13.64
CA PHE A 235 2.77 -7.15 -14.68
C PHE A 235 3.46 -8.17 -15.62
N ASP A 236 4.24 -9.12 -15.10
CA ASP A 236 4.96 -10.14 -15.87
C ASP A 236 4.73 -11.59 -15.38
N ALA A 237 3.97 -11.77 -14.29
CA ALA A 237 3.64 -13.06 -13.69
C ALA A 237 2.17 -13.14 -13.24
N HIS A 238 1.67 -14.35 -12.96
CA HIS A 238 0.42 -14.54 -12.22
C HIS A 238 0.64 -14.32 -10.72
N ASN A 239 -0.27 -13.61 -10.06
CA ASN A 239 -0.18 -13.30 -8.64
C ASN A 239 -0.70 -14.47 -7.79
N ALA A 240 0.03 -14.84 -6.73
CA ALA A 240 -0.38 -15.90 -5.81
C ALA A 240 -1.22 -15.41 -4.61
N GLY A 241 -1.36 -14.09 -4.43
CA GLY A 241 -2.19 -13.48 -3.38
C GLY A 241 -3.59 -13.08 -3.84
N PHE A 242 -3.98 -13.29 -5.10
CA PHE A 242 -5.38 -13.23 -5.51
C PHE A 242 -5.67 -14.08 -6.75
N LEU A 243 -6.39 -15.19 -6.57
CA LEU A 243 -6.75 -16.11 -7.66
C LEU A 243 -7.93 -17.02 -7.30
N PHE A 244 -8.70 -17.41 -8.31
CA PHE A 244 -9.65 -18.51 -8.26
C PHE A 244 -9.04 -19.79 -8.80
N ILE A 245 -9.32 -20.90 -8.14
CA ILE A 245 -8.91 -22.25 -8.51
C ILE A 245 -10.15 -23.13 -8.61
N ARG A 246 -10.49 -23.55 -9.83
CA ARG A 246 -11.56 -24.53 -10.05
C ARG A 246 -11.09 -25.89 -9.55
N LYS A 247 -11.92 -26.60 -8.78
CA LYS A 247 -11.72 -28.01 -8.47
C LYS A 247 -11.68 -28.83 -9.76
N SER A 248 -10.49 -29.28 -10.13
CA SER A 248 -10.25 -30.13 -11.30
C SER A 248 -8.99 -30.98 -11.11
N ASN A 249 -8.85 -32.06 -11.90
CA ASN A 249 -7.65 -32.90 -11.86
C ASN A 249 -6.38 -32.11 -12.24
N ALA A 250 -6.50 -31.10 -13.12
CA ALA A 250 -5.38 -30.24 -13.50
C ALA A 250 -4.98 -29.31 -12.34
N SER A 251 -5.93 -28.62 -11.72
CA SER A 251 -5.68 -27.75 -10.55
C SER A 251 -5.10 -28.51 -9.36
N ILE A 252 -5.64 -29.69 -9.05
CA ILE A 252 -5.10 -30.57 -7.99
C ILE A 252 -3.67 -31.01 -8.32
N SER A 253 -3.37 -31.31 -9.59
CA SER A 253 -2.01 -31.69 -10.01
C SER A 253 -1.04 -30.51 -9.95
N MET A 254 -1.50 -29.29 -10.27
CA MET A 254 -0.72 -28.06 -10.11
C MET A 254 -0.37 -27.81 -8.65
N TYR A 255 -1.34 -27.88 -7.74
CA TYR A 255 -1.09 -27.68 -6.31
C TYR A 255 -0.27 -28.81 -5.68
N LYS A 256 -0.39 -30.06 -6.16
CA LYS A 256 0.55 -31.15 -5.80
C LYS A 256 1.99 -30.83 -6.22
N LYS A 257 2.18 -30.24 -7.40
CA LYS A 257 3.49 -29.80 -7.88
C LYS A 257 4.04 -28.63 -7.05
N MET A 258 3.21 -27.63 -6.73
CA MET A 258 3.58 -26.54 -5.80
C MET A 258 3.96 -27.10 -4.42
N LYS A 259 3.18 -28.02 -3.86
CA LYS A 259 3.50 -28.72 -2.59
C LYS A 259 4.82 -29.50 -2.66
N HIS A 260 5.15 -30.09 -3.80
CA HIS A 260 6.46 -30.72 -3.99
C HIS A 260 7.59 -29.68 -4.00
N THR A 261 7.47 -28.59 -4.77
CA THR A 261 8.43 -27.48 -4.79
C THR A 261 8.65 -26.88 -3.40
N ALA A 262 7.56 -26.64 -2.66
CA ALA A 262 7.57 -26.14 -1.29
C ALA A 262 8.35 -27.04 -0.30
N LYS A 263 8.29 -28.37 -0.49
CA LYS A 263 9.00 -29.33 0.36
C LYS A 263 10.46 -29.58 -0.06
N THR A 264 10.83 -29.34 -1.31
CA THR A 264 12.16 -29.66 -1.86
C THR A 264 13.04 -28.46 -2.13
N THR A 265 12.50 -27.24 -2.08
CA THR A 265 13.20 -26.00 -2.39
C THR A 265 12.92 -24.91 -1.35
N LYS A 266 13.51 -23.72 -1.54
CA LYS A 266 13.20 -22.50 -0.77
C LYS A 266 12.53 -21.42 -1.63
N ILE A 267 11.90 -21.85 -2.72
CA ILE A 267 11.21 -20.99 -3.68
C ILE A 267 9.87 -20.57 -3.04
N ASP A 268 9.52 -19.29 -3.14
CA ASP A 268 8.24 -18.77 -2.65
C ASP A 268 7.05 -19.30 -3.47
N ASP A 269 5.84 -19.09 -2.96
CA ASP A 269 4.62 -19.62 -3.55
C ASP A 269 4.23 -18.92 -4.86
N GLN A 270 4.60 -17.65 -5.08
CA GLN A 270 4.38 -16.97 -6.36
C GLN A 270 5.29 -17.54 -7.46
N MET A 271 6.58 -17.75 -7.18
CA MET A 271 7.48 -18.45 -8.09
C MET A 271 7.07 -19.91 -8.29
N ALA A 272 6.60 -20.61 -7.25
CA ALA A 272 6.13 -21.99 -7.36
C ALA A 272 4.84 -22.12 -8.19
N LEU A 273 3.89 -21.18 -8.05
CA LEU A 273 2.67 -21.08 -8.84
C LEU A 273 2.99 -20.91 -10.33
N ASN A 274 3.78 -19.89 -10.67
CA ASN A 274 4.17 -19.60 -12.05
C ASN A 274 5.02 -20.73 -12.65
N GLY A 275 5.92 -21.34 -11.87
CA GLY A 275 6.69 -22.50 -12.28
C GLY A 275 5.83 -23.73 -12.57
N ALA A 276 4.76 -23.95 -11.77
CA ALA A 276 3.81 -25.03 -12.03
C ALA A 276 2.98 -24.74 -13.29
N MET A 277 2.36 -23.55 -13.38
CA MET A 277 1.58 -23.07 -14.53
C MET A 277 2.34 -23.21 -15.86
N ASN A 278 3.57 -22.67 -15.95
CA ASN A 278 4.38 -22.72 -17.17
C ASN A 278 4.79 -24.14 -17.59
N SER A 279 4.69 -25.11 -16.68
CA SER A 279 5.15 -26.49 -16.91
C SER A 279 4.04 -27.48 -17.27
N MET A 280 2.77 -27.10 -17.12
CA MET A 280 1.60 -27.97 -17.29
C MET A 280 0.77 -27.54 -18.49
N LYS A 281 0.91 -28.26 -19.60
CA LYS A 281 0.25 -27.92 -20.89
C LYS A 281 -1.26 -28.16 -20.87
N GLU A 282 -1.72 -28.99 -19.96
CA GLU A 282 -3.11 -29.37 -19.73
C GLU A 282 -3.90 -28.35 -18.90
N LEU A 283 -3.22 -27.38 -18.27
CA LEU A 283 -3.84 -26.41 -17.37
C LEU A 283 -4.43 -25.23 -18.15
N ARG A 284 -5.73 -24.99 -18.02
CA ARG A 284 -6.42 -23.87 -18.68
C ARG A 284 -6.41 -22.65 -17.77
N ILE A 285 -5.43 -21.78 -17.98
CA ILE A 285 -5.20 -20.56 -17.19
C ILE A 285 -5.94 -19.38 -17.82
N THR A 286 -6.57 -18.55 -16.98
CA THR A 286 -7.14 -17.25 -17.35
C THR A 286 -6.45 -16.15 -16.54
N SER A 287 -5.97 -15.11 -17.21
CA SER A 287 -5.53 -13.89 -16.53
C SER A 287 -6.74 -13.00 -16.28
N LEU A 288 -6.96 -12.57 -15.03
CA LEU A 288 -8.03 -11.64 -14.70
C LEU A 288 -7.79 -10.27 -15.37
N PRO A 289 -8.84 -9.55 -15.84
CA PRO A 289 -8.68 -8.28 -16.55
C PRO A 289 -7.96 -7.21 -15.71
N VAL A 290 -6.81 -6.73 -16.20
CA VAL A 290 -5.92 -5.78 -15.50
C VAL A 290 -6.61 -4.46 -15.12
N GLU A 291 -7.65 -4.02 -15.82
CA GLU A 291 -8.37 -2.80 -15.44
C GLU A 291 -9.34 -3.01 -14.27
N GLU A 292 -9.80 -4.25 -14.03
CA GLU A 292 -10.70 -4.64 -12.93
C GLU A 292 -9.93 -5.22 -11.73
N PHE A 293 -8.87 -5.98 -11.96
CA PHE A 293 -8.08 -6.69 -10.94
C PHE A 293 -6.63 -6.19 -10.99
N GLN A 294 -6.30 -5.21 -10.13
CA GLN A 294 -5.04 -4.46 -10.21
C GLN A 294 -4.01 -4.93 -9.17
N CYS A 295 -2.78 -5.23 -9.62
CA CYS A 295 -1.63 -5.28 -8.71
C CYS A 295 -1.20 -3.88 -8.26
N GLY A 296 -0.40 -3.79 -7.21
CA GLY A 296 0.05 -2.53 -6.63
C GLY A 296 0.84 -1.64 -7.61
N LEU A 297 1.65 -2.23 -8.51
CA LEU A 297 2.32 -1.47 -9.58
C LEU A 297 1.31 -0.76 -10.50
N LYS A 298 0.25 -1.47 -10.92
CA LYS A 298 -0.81 -0.89 -11.75
C LYS A 298 -1.63 0.14 -10.96
N TYR A 299 -1.96 -0.16 -9.70
CA TYR A 299 -2.87 0.66 -8.91
C TYR A 299 -2.22 1.93 -8.34
N PHE A 300 -1.04 1.83 -7.73
CA PHE A 300 -0.37 2.95 -7.05
C PHE A 300 0.62 3.67 -7.97
N ASP A 301 1.58 2.94 -8.54
CA ASP A 301 2.71 3.55 -9.25
C ASP A 301 2.30 4.05 -10.65
N ASN A 302 1.80 3.17 -11.51
CA ASN A 302 1.45 3.47 -12.91
C ASN A 302 0.23 4.40 -13.04
N SER A 303 -0.68 4.37 -12.06
CA SER A 303 -1.85 5.25 -12.00
C SER A 303 -1.64 6.48 -11.09
N HIS A 304 -0.42 6.66 -10.55
CA HIS A 304 -0.05 7.77 -9.67
C HIS A 304 -1.07 8.04 -8.55
N ARG A 305 -1.39 7.01 -7.76
CA ARG A 305 -2.24 7.12 -6.57
C ARG A 305 -1.37 7.06 -5.33
N GLN A 306 -1.29 8.16 -4.59
CA GLN A 306 -0.51 8.25 -3.34
C GLN A 306 -1.36 8.74 -2.17
N PHE A 307 -2.43 9.47 -2.44
CA PHE A 307 -3.39 10.00 -1.48
C PHE A 307 -4.83 9.70 -1.91
N VAL A 308 -5.75 9.66 -0.93
CA VAL A 308 -7.19 9.55 -1.20
C VAL A 308 -7.65 10.64 -2.19
N GLY A 309 -8.44 10.24 -3.18
CA GLY A 309 -8.90 11.10 -4.27
C GLY A 309 -7.98 11.16 -5.50
N ASP A 310 -6.74 10.68 -5.44
CA ASP A 310 -5.86 10.61 -6.61
C ASP A 310 -6.41 9.60 -7.65
N ASN A 311 -6.64 10.08 -8.88
CA ASN A 311 -6.94 9.26 -10.08
C ASN A 311 -7.91 8.08 -9.83
N PRO A 312 -9.11 8.32 -9.27
CA PRO A 312 -9.97 7.28 -8.68
C PRO A 312 -10.29 6.15 -9.67
N CYS A 313 -10.20 4.90 -9.20
CA CYS A 313 -10.46 3.73 -10.04
C CYS A 313 -11.96 3.39 -10.10
N THR A 314 -12.64 3.77 -11.20
CA THR A 314 -14.09 3.50 -11.38
C THR A 314 -14.41 2.05 -11.76
N ASN A 315 -13.44 1.35 -12.36
CA ASN A 315 -13.63 0.01 -12.91
C ASN A 315 -13.01 -1.10 -12.06
N CYS A 316 -12.28 -0.74 -10.99
CA CYS A 316 -11.71 -1.73 -10.09
C CYS A 316 -12.80 -2.57 -9.43
N THR A 317 -12.49 -3.86 -9.29
CA THR A 317 -13.20 -4.87 -8.51
C THR A 317 -12.30 -5.30 -7.36
N VAL A 318 -11.00 -5.51 -7.62
CA VAL A 318 -10.00 -5.93 -6.62
C VAL A 318 -8.67 -5.19 -6.83
N MET A 319 -7.99 -4.86 -5.74
CA MET A 319 -6.60 -4.39 -5.74
C MET A 319 -5.77 -5.13 -4.70
N HIS A 320 -4.58 -5.60 -5.06
CA HIS A 320 -3.60 -6.19 -4.15
C HIS A 320 -2.49 -5.16 -3.85
N ASN A 321 -2.20 -4.91 -2.57
CA ASN A 321 -1.15 -4.03 -2.09
C ASN A 321 0.25 -4.67 -2.10
N ASN A 322 0.59 -5.34 -3.19
CA ASN A 322 1.96 -5.76 -3.48
C ASN A 322 2.76 -4.59 -4.11
N TRP A 323 4.00 -4.84 -4.55
CA TRP A 323 4.96 -3.79 -4.96
C TRP A 323 5.22 -2.74 -3.86
N ILE A 324 5.40 -3.25 -2.64
CA ILE A 324 5.78 -2.53 -1.41
C ILE A 324 6.37 -3.52 -0.42
N VAL A 325 7.38 -3.09 0.33
CA VAL A 325 8.10 -3.93 1.29
C VAL A 325 7.75 -3.51 2.71
N SER A 326 7.58 -4.48 3.61
CA SER A 326 7.17 -4.34 5.02
C SER A 326 5.67 -4.16 5.25
N MET A 327 5.21 -4.54 6.45
CA MET A 327 3.80 -4.46 6.84
C MET A 327 3.44 -3.01 7.17
N GLU A 328 4.35 -2.34 7.86
CA GLU A 328 4.32 -0.94 8.26
C GLU A 328 4.00 -0.05 7.05
N ALA A 329 4.76 -0.21 5.95
CA ALA A 329 4.57 0.55 4.72
C ALA A 329 3.23 0.22 4.01
N LYS A 330 2.82 -1.06 3.97
CA LYS A 330 1.50 -1.47 3.44
C LYS A 330 0.36 -0.81 4.20
N ILE A 331 0.40 -0.81 5.54
CA ILE A 331 -0.58 -0.16 6.41
C ILE A 331 -0.62 1.35 6.14
N TYR A 332 0.54 2.01 6.11
CA TYR A 332 0.61 3.45 5.83
C TYR A 332 0.01 3.81 4.47
N ARG A 333 0.31 3.05 3.42
CA ARG A 333 -0.25 3.25 2.08
C ARG A 333 -1.77 3.10 2.06
N PHE A 334 -2.33 2.15 2.83
CA PHE A 334 -3.78 2.04 3.00
C PHE A 334 -4.38 3.21 3.78
N LYS A 335 -3.71 3.70 4.82
CA LYS A 335 -4.14 4.88 5.58
C LYS A 335 -4.23 6.12 4.69
N GLU A 336 -3.18 6.42 3.90
CA GLU A 336 -3.18 7.58 2.99
C GLU A 336 -4.33 7.56 1.97
N MET A 337 -4.77 6.36 1.57
CA MET A 337 -5.84 6.14 0.60
C MET A 337 -7.23 5.95 1.22
N HIS A 338 -7.37 6.08 2.55
CA HIS A 338 -8.59 5.75 3.32
C HIS A 338 -9.10 4.31 3.10
N MET A 339 -8.17 3.39 2.88
CA MET A 339 -8.39 1.94 2.80
C MET A 339 -8.04 1.22 4.12
N TRP A 340 -7.83 1.99 5.20
CA TRP A 340 -7.59 1.47 6.54
C TRP A 340 -8.76 1.82 7.47
N LEU A 341 -9.61 0.83 7.77
CA LEU A 341 -10.79 0.96 8.63
C LEU A 341 -10.58 0.35 10.04
N TYR A 342 -9.50 -0.41 10.26
CA TYR A 342 -9.23 -1.02 11.56
C TYR A 342 -8.66 0.01 12.55
N ASP A 343 -9.55 0.67 13.29
CA ASP A 343 -9.24 1.75 14.23
C ASP A 343 -8.74 1.26 15.60
N GLN A 344 -7.64 0.51 15.60
CA GLN A 344 -7.00 0.03 16.82
C GLN A 344 -6.45 1.19 17.66
N ASP A 345 -6.58 1.09 18.99
CA ASP A 345 -6.06 2.06 19.98
C ASP A 345 -6.50 3.52 19.71
N GLU A 346 -7.75 3.67 19.25
CA GLU A 346 -8.36 4.93 18.82
C GLU A 346 -7.49 5.70 17.80
N TYR A 347 -6.84 5.01 16.85
CA TYR A 347 -5.88 5.61 15.91
C TYR A 347 -6.41 6.91 15.28
N TYR A 348 -7.66 6.87 14.81
CA TYR A 348 -8.48 7.96 14.27
C TYR A 348 -9.46 8.55 15.29
N SER A 349 -10.24 7.71 15.98
CA SER A 349 -11.40 8.16 16.78
C SER A 349 -11.06 8.92 18.07
N SER A 350 -9.80 8.97 18.49
CA SER A 350 -9.46 9.53 19.80
C SER A 350 -9.84 11.00 19.95
N THR A 351 -10.63 11.28 20.98
CA THR A 351 -11.06 12.64 21.36
C THR A 351 -10.03 13.36 22.25
N GLN A 352 -9.11 12.61 22.85
CA GLN A 352 -8.13 13.13 23.82
C GLN A 352 -6.76 13.42 23.18
N ARG A 353 -6.39 12.68 22.13
CA ARG A 353 -5.09 12.84 21.46
C ARG A 353 -4.98 14.23 20.82
N ARG A 354 -3.81 14.84 20.99
CA ARG A 354 -3.48 16.16 20.44
C ARG A 354 -2.52 15.99 19.29
N TYR A 355 -2.62 16.88 18.30
CA TYR A 355 -1.94 16.75 17.02
C TYR A 355 -1.16 18.01 16.64
N LEU A 356 -0.15 17.82 15.82
CA LEU A 356 0.67 18.85 15.20
C LEU A 356 0.61 18.68 13.68
N ALA A 357 0.12 19.65 12.93
CA ALA A 357 0.15 19.64 11.47
C ALA A 357 1.14 20.70 10.96
N TYR A 358 1.75 20.46 9.81
CA TYR A 358 2.52 21.47 9.08
C TYR A 358 2.44 21.25 7.57
N GLN A 359 2.72 22.29 6.79
CA GLN A 359 2.78 22.20 5.33
C GLN A 359 4.21 22.47 4.84
N ASN A 360 4.61 21.83 3.75
CA ASN A 360 5.94 21.99 3.15
C ASN A 360 5.81 22.01 1.60
N PRO A 361 5.29 23.10 1.00
CA PRO A 361 4.94 23.13 -0.42
C PRO A 361 6.10 23.50 -1.37
N THR A 362 7.32 23.73 -0.86
CA THR A 362 8.36 24.45 -1.60
C THR A 362 9.42 23.52 -2.17
N TYR A 363 9.52 23.45 -3.50
CA TYR A 363 10.67 22.85 -4.17
C TYR A 363 11.84 23.83 -4.25
N PHE A 364 13.00 23.48 -3.68
CA PHE A 364 14.18 24.35 -3.60
C PHE A 364 15.07 24.29 -4.85
N GLY A 365 14.49 24.03 -6.02
CA GLY A 365 15.20 23.94 -7.31
C GLY A 365 16.06 22.69 -7.51
N ASN A 366 16.41 21.98 -6.44
CA ASN A 366 17.26 20.79 -6.46
C ASN A 366 16.76 19.73 -5.46
N ASP A 367 16.75 18.46 -5.89
CA ASP A 367 16.25 17.32 -5.13
C ASP A 367 17.01 17.11 -3.80
N SER A 368 18.34 17.22 -3.80
CA SER A 368 19.15 17.04 -2.57
C SER A 368 18.91 18.14 -1.54
N THR A 369 18.72 19.38 -1.99
CA THR A 369 18.43 20.54 -1.13
C THR A 369 17.04 20.42 -0.53
N THR A 370 16.06 20.05 -1.35
CA THR A 370 14.68 19.83 -0.94
C THR A 370 14.59 18.69 0.08
N LEU A 371 15.24 17.54 -0.18
CA LEU A 371 15.29 16.41 0.75
C LEU A 371 15.92 16.77 2.11
N ALA A 372 16.94 17.64 2.13
CA ALA A 372 17.54 18.11 3.36
C ALA A 372 16.58 19.02 4.16
N ALA A 373 15.86 19.91 3.46
CA ALA A 373 14.86 20.79 4.05
C ALA A 373 13.65 20.01 4.61
N GLU A 374 13.14 19.01 3.87
CA GLU A 374 12.08 18.11 4.34
C GLU A 374 12.50 17.34 5.59
N ARG A 375 13.71 16.76 5.59
CA ARG A 375 14.25 16.06 6.77
C ARG A 375 14.34 16.98 7.98
N SER A 376 14.87 18.19 7.81
CA SER A 376 15.01 19.16 8.90
C SER A 376 13.65 19.58 9.47
N SER A 377 12.66 19.79 8.59
CA SER A 377 11.29 20.13 8.98
C SER A 377 10.61 19.01 9.75
N LEU A 378 10.79 17.75 9.32
CA LEU A 378 10.24 16.58 10.00
C LEU A 378 10.90 16.34 11.37
N VAL A 379 12.22 16.52 11.49
CA VAL A 379 12.91 16.51 12.80
C VAL A 379 12.36 17.60 13.72
N THR A 380 12.17 18.82 13.19
CA THR A 380 11.57 19.95 13.92
C THR A 380 10.15 19.64 14.38
N ALA A 381 9.31 19.07 13.49
CA ALA A 381 7.94 18.67 13.82
C ALA A 381 7.90 17.60 14.92
N LEU A 382 8.77 16.59 14.84
CA LEU A 382 8.88 15.54 15.87
C LEU A 382 9.38 16.09 17.21
N ALA A 383 10.29 17.08 17.21
CA ALA A 383 10.74 17.75 18.42
C ALA A 383 9.63 18.58 19.08
N ILE A 384 8.89 19.38 18.29
CA ILE A 384 7.72 20.15 18.78
C ILE A 384 6.63 19.18 19.29
N GLY A 385 6.40 18.07 18.57
CA GLY A 385 5.47 17.02 18.96
C GLY A 385 5.84 16.38 20.31
N LEU A 386 7.11 16.07 20.51
CA LEU A 386 7.64 15.54 21.78
C LEU A 386 7.46 16.54 22.93
N ILE A 387 7.85 17.81 22.74
CA ILE A 387 7.77 18.86 23.77
C ILE A 387 6.31 19.13 24.18
N LEU A 388 5.39 19.21 23.22
CA LEU A 388 4.00 19.58 23.46
C LEU A 388 3.05 18.40 23.69
N ASN A 389 3.58 17.17 23.72
CA ASN A 389 2.81 15.91 23.72
C ASN A 389 1.74 15.88 22.61
N ARG A 390 2.17 16.08 21.37
CA ARG A 390 1.34 16.12 20.16
C ARG A 390 1.86 15.14 19.10
N THR A 391 0.94 14.35 18.53
CA THR A 391 1.21 13.45 17.41
C THR A 391 1.33 14.23 16.10
N VAL A 392 2.40 14.03 15.34
CA VAL A 392 2.68 14.78 14.09
C VAL A 392 1.85 14.23 12.93
N ILE A 393 0.98 15.04 12.34
CA ILE A 393 0.36 14.78 11.04
C ILE A 393 1.38 15.18 9.97
N LEU A 394 1.78 14.22 9.15
CA LEU A 394 2.81 14.43 8.13
C LEU A 394 2.29 15.34 6.98
N PRO A 395 3.18 16.13 6.34
CA PRO A 395 2.82 16.90 5.16
C PRO A 395 2.77 15.97 3.93
N LYS A 396 2.29 16.51 2.80
CA LYS A 396 2.77 16.03 1.50
C LYS A 396 4.21 16.48 1.35
N PHE A 397 5.12 15.54 1.11
CA PHE A 397 6.53 15.83 0.87
C PHE A 397 6.76 16.19 -0.61
N VAL A 398 7.78 16.99 -0.90
CA VAL A 398 8.19 17.28 -2.28
C VAL A 398 9.24 16.26 -2.74
N CYS A 399 8.84 15.38 -3.66
CA CYS A 399 9.69 14.30 -4.16
C CYS A 399 10.63 14.69 -5.30
N ALA A 400 11.70 13.91 -5.41
CA ALA A 400 12.67 13.97 -6.49
C ALA A 400 12.01 13.71 -7.85
N LYS A 401 12.39 14.51 -8.86
CA LYS A 401 11.71 14.71 -10.17
C LYS A 401 10.48 15.65 -10.11
N LYS A 402 10.64 16.83 -10.73
CA LYS A 402 9.57 17.74 -11.17
C LYS A 402 8.63 18.30 -10.07
N ALA A 403 9.10 18.39 -8.82
CA ALA A 403 8.30 18.91 -7.69
C ALA A 403 6.96 18.17 -7.48
N GLN A 404 6.93 16.87 -7.74
CA GLN A 404 5.75 16.04 -7.49
C GLN A 404 5.55 15.84 -5.97
N GLN A 405 4.29 15.93 -5.51
CA GLN A 405 3.94 15.60 -4.13
C GLN A 405 3.92 14.09 -3.89
N CYS A 406 4.40 13.66 -2.73
CA CYS A 406 4.51 12.25 -2.36
C CYS A 406 4.40 12.03 -0.85
N THR A 407 4.30 10.76 -0.46
CA THR A 407 4.28 10.31 0.93
C THR A 407 5.70 10.10 1.47
N ILE A 408 5.81 9.90 2.80
CA ILE A 408 7.09 9.56 3.47
C ILE A 408 7.76 8.29 2.90
N LEU A 409 6.99 7.37 2.32
CA LEU A 409 7.47 6.10 1.76
C LEU A 409 8.57 6.31 0.70
N GLN A 410 8.45 7.35 -0.13
CA GLN A 410 9.42 7.67 -1.17
C GLN A 410 10.76 8.20 -0.61
N HIS A 411 10.80 8.57 0.67
CA HIS A 411 11.98 9.09 1.33
C HIS A 411 12.66 8.07 2.27
N TYR A 412 11.88 7.34 3.07
CA TYR A 412 12.43 6.51 4.16
C TYR A 412 11.78 5.13 4.26
N LEU A 413 12.57 4.13 4.70
CA LEU A 413 12.08 2.79 5.00
C LEU A 413 11.18 2.83 6.25
N LEU A 414 9.86 2.75 6.07
CA LEU A 414 8.93 3.01 7.17
C LEU A 414 9.10 2.04 8.35
N LYS A 415 9.39 0.76 8.09
CA LYS A 415 9.74 -0.22 9.13
C LYS A 415 10.89 0.19 10.06
N ILE A 416 11.84 1.00 9.59
CA ILE A 416 12.93 1.52 10.42
C ILE A 416 12.51 2.81 11.13
N PHE A 417 11.70 3.65 10.48
CA PHE A 417 11.16 4.87 11.06
C PHE A 417 10.21 4.57 12.24
N ASP A 418 9.32 3.58 12.09
CA ASP A 418 8.31 3.20 13.07
C ASP A 418 8.91 2.66 14.37
N GLN A 419 10.13 2.09 14.33
CA GLN A 419 10.86 1.63 15.53
C GLN A 419 11.13 2.76 16.53
N SER A 420 11.20 4.01 16.09
CA SER A 420 11.35 5.18 16.96
C SER A 420 10.10 6.05 17.05
N PHE A 421 9.28 6.08 15.99
CA PHE A 421 8.23 7.09 15.84
C PHE A 421 6.83 6.55 15.53
N GLY A 422 6.60 5.23 15.47
CA GLY A 422 5.33 4.64 14.98
C GLY A 422 4.05 5.09 15.71
N SER A 423 4.16 5.46 16.99
CA SER A 423 3.05 6.05 17.77
C SER A 423 2.97 7.59 17.70
N SER A 424 4.04 8.24 17.24
CA SER A 424 4.26 9.69 17.30
C SER A 424 3.78 10.45 16.07
N TYR A 425 3.34 9.79 15.00
CA TYR A 425 2.83 10.45 13.79
C TYR A 425 1.50 9.88 13.25
N ARG A 426 0.92 10.59 12.28
CA ARG A 426 -0.20 10.20 11.42
C ARG A 426 0.11 10.57 9.96
N GLU A 427 -0.48 9.83 9.03
CA GLU A 427 -0.42 10.07 7.60
C GLU A 427 -0.98 11.45 7.19
N HIS A 428 -0.69 11.91 5.98
CA HIS A 428 -1.12 13.24 5.55
C HIS A 428 -2.64 13.39 5.48
N THR A 429 -3.35 12.37 4.98
CA THR A 429 -4.80 12.41 4.81
C THR A 429 -5.58 12.09 6.11
N PHE A 430 -4.91 12.04 7.27
CA PHE A 430 -5.51 11.72 8.57
C PHE A 430 -6.76 12.56 8.89
N LEU A 431 -6.66 13.90 8.83
CA LEU A 431 -7.78 14.80 9.15
C LEU A 431 -8.92 14.76 8.12
N LEU A 432 -8.75 14.07 7.00
CA LEU A 432 -9.80 13.85 6.01
C LEU A 432 -10.62 12.58 6.33
N ASN A 433 -10.11 11.67 7.17
CA ASN A 433 -10.78 10.40 7.48
C ASN A 433 -12.04 10.66 8.33
N GLU A 434 -13.14 10.00 7.97
CA GLU A 434 -14.46 10.20 8.59
C GLU A 434 -14.50 9.80 10.07
N LEU A 435 -13.67 8.83 10.48
CA LEU A 435 -13.54 8.38 11.87
C LEU A 435 -12.90 9.43 12.78
N VAL A 436 -12.18 10.42 12.25
CA VAL A 436 -11.62 11.50 13.08
C VAL A 436 -12.75 12.40 13.58
N PRO A 437 -12.86 12.67 14.89
CA PRO A 437 -13.94 13.49 15.44
C PRO A 437 -13.99 14.88 14.80
N LEU A 438 -15.21 15.39 14.52
CA LEU A 438 -15.41 16.75 13.99
C LEU A 438 -14.81 17.83 14.90
N THR A 439 -14.76 17.58 16.22
CA THR A 439 -14.10 18.44 17.21
C THR A 439 -12.59 18.54 16.98
N VAL A 440 -11.94 17.48 16.49
CA VAL A 440 -10.51 17.48 16.12
C VAL A 440 -10.32 18.13 14.75
N ARG A 441 -11.08 17.69 13.74
CA ARG A 441 -11.01 18.23 12.36
C ARG A 441 -11.20 19.74 12.29
N ASN A 442 -12.14 20.28 13.08
CA ASN A 442 -12.46 21.71 13.10
C ASN A 442 -11.78 22.48 14.24
N SER A 443 -10.80 21.89 14.93
CA SER A 443 -10.20 22.47 16.15
C SER A 443 -9.30 23.69 15.92
N SER A 444 -8.71 23.83 14.74
CA SER A 444 -7.84 24.97 14.39
C SER A 444 -8.53 25.92 13.43
N ARG A 445 -8.32 27.21 13.65
CA ARG A 445 -8.62 28.31 12.71
C ARG A 445 -7.44 29.27 12.55
N LEU A 446 -6.29 28.92 13.12
CA LEU A 446 -5.10 29.77 13.18
C LEU A 446 -3.91 28.96 12.70
N THR A 447 -3.26 29.46 11.65
CA THR A 447 -2.00 28.93 11.15
C THR A 447 -0.85 29.70 11.79
N TYR A 448 0.16 28.99 12.26
CA TYR A 448 1.31 29.54 12.97
C TYR A 448 2.54 29.58 12.07
N ALA A 449 3.41 30.58 12.27
CA ALA A 449 4.66 30.68 11.51
C ALA A 449 5.82 31.01 12.44
N LEU A 450 6.88 30.22 12.37
CA LEU A 450 8.18 30.51 12.98
C LEU A 450 9.03 31.23 11.93
N ARG A 451 9.50 32.45 12.23
CA ARG A 451 10.30 33.25 11.30
C ARG A 451 11.50 33.90 11.98
N ASN A 452 12.58 34.08 11.23
CA ASN A 452 13.70 34.89 11.70
C ASN A 452 13.26 36.36 11.87
N THR A 453 13.86 37.09 12.81
CA THR A 453 13.62 38.53 13.03
C THR A 453 13.87 39.38 11.79
N THR A 454 14.73 38.91 10.89
CA THR A 454 15.09 39.58 9.62
C THR A 454 14.15 39.27 8.45
N GLU A 455 13.22 38.31 8.59
CA GLU A 455 12.25 37.99 7.53
C GLU A 455 11.12 39.02 7.46
N ALA A 456 10.73 39.36 6.22
CA ALA A 456 9.58 40.21 5.97
C ALA A 456 8.28 39.53 6.44
N ILE A 457 7.35 40.34 6.95
CA ILE A 457 5.99 39.90 7.30
C ILE A 457 5.23 39.61 6.01
N PRO A 458 4.75 38.39 5.75
CA PRO A 458 3.82 38.13 4.65
C PRO A 458 2.47 38.79 4.94
N SER A 459 1.70 39.12 3.91
CA SER A 459 0.33 39.66 4.05
C SER A 459 -0.71 38.59 4.45
N SER A 460 -0.31 37.54 5.16
CA SER A 460 -1.15 36.38 5.49
C SER A 460 -1.74 36.47 6.89
N SER A 461 -2.78 35.67 7.14
CA SER A 461 -3.44 35.51 8.44
C SER A 461 -2.63 34.64 9.43
N GLU A 462 -1.32 34.52 9.25
CA GLU A 462 -0.42 33.73 10.10
C GLU A 462 -0.20 34.40 11.47
N LYS A 463 -0.27 33.63 12.56
CA LYS A 463 0.24 34.08 13.86
C LYS A 463 1.75 33.85 13.90
N ILE A 464 2.51 34.92 13.68
CA ILE A 464 3.97 34.90 13.57
C ILE A 464 4.64 34.94 14.94
N PHE A 465 5.55 34.00 15.17
CA PHE A 465 6.49 33.98 16.29
C PHE A 465 7.91 34.16 15.75
N ARG A 466 8.71 35.01 16.40
CA ARG A 466 10.04 35.40 15.93
C ARG A 466 11.16 34.84 16.78
N TYR A 467 12.21 34.36 16.11
CA TYR A 467 13.49 33.99 16.71
C TYR A 467 14.64 34.79 16.08
N ASN A 468 15.75 34.92 16.79
CA ASN A 468 16.86 35.77 16.37
C ASN A 468 18.00 34.96 15.73
N GLY A 469 18.15 35.06 14.41
CA GLY A 469 19.35 34.58 13.71
C GLY A 469 19.56 33.06 13.73
N SER A 470 20.81 32.66 13.51
CA SER A 470 21.27 31.27 13.35
C SER A 470 21.52 30.54 14.68
N GLN A 471 20.73 30.84 15.71
CA GLN A 471 20.80 30.17 17.01
C GLN A 471 19.77 29.05 17.13
N GLU A 472 20.11 28.01 17.87
CA GLU A 472 19.21 26.90 18.21
C GLU A 472 18.00 27.41 19.01
N LEU A 473 16.84 26.80 18.79
CA LEU A 473 15.63 27.08 19.56
C LEU A 473 15.61 26.23 20.82
N LYS A 474 15.46 26.85 21.99
CA LYS A 474 15.35 26.10 23.24
C LYS A 474 13.92 25.59 23.45
N GLN A 475 13.79 24.41 24.04
CA GLN A 475 12.50 23.82 24.42
C GLN A 475 11.57 24.81 25.15
N GLU A 476 12.11 25.61 26.07
CA GLU A 476 11.32 26.59 26.84
C GLU A 476 10.61 27.62 25.94
N MET A 477 11.18 27.96 24.78
CA MET A 477 10.54 28.89 23.83
C MET A 477 9.33 28.23 23.15
N ILE A 478 9.42 26.94 22.85
CA ILE A 478 8.30 26.16 22.29
C ILE A 478 7.18 26.00 23.32
N GLU A 479 7.54 25.77 24.59
CA GLU A 479 6.60 25.71 25.72
C GLU A 479 5.91 27.07 25.95
N GLU A 480 6.65 28.18 25.94
CA GLU A 480 6.12 29.54 26.09
C GLU A 480 5.13 29.89 24.97
N TRP A 481 5.49 29.61 23.71
CA TRP A 481 4.70 29.99 22.54
C TRP A 481 3.45 29.13 22.33
N PHE A 482 3.54 27.83 22.65
CA PHE A 482 2.54 26.84 22.22
C PHE A 482 1.99 25.93 23.33
N GLY A 483 2.60 25.88 24.51
CA GLY A 483 2.16 25.02 25.61
C GLY A 483 0.71 25.27 26.04
N ASN A 484 0.30 26.55 26.04
CA ASN A 484 -1.07 26.97 26.38
C ASN A 484 -2.06 26.93 25.21
N VAL A 485 -1.66 26.53 23.99
CA VAL A 485 -2.60 26.40 22.86
C VAL A 485 -3.50 25.20 23.09
N THR A 486 -4.80 25.43 23.26
CA THR A 486 -5.79 24.42 23.63
C THR A 486 -6.32 23.59 22.46
N SER A 487 -6.23 24.07 21.21
CA SER A 487 -6.75 23.36 20.03
C SER A 487 -6.19 21.93 19.88
N SER A 488 -7.04 21.00 19.46
CA SER A 488 -6.66 19.60 19.23
C SER A 488 -5.57 19.50 18.16
N VAL A 489 -5.66 20.27 17.08
CA VAL A 489 -4.60 20.44 16.07
C VAL A 489 -3.89 21.79 16.27
N LEU A 490 -2.57 21.78 16.32
CA LEU A 490 -1.70 22.96 16.21
C LEU A 490 -1.09 22.95 14.80
N GLU A 491 -1.34 23.97 13.98
CA GLU A 491 -1.02 23.97 12.55
C GLU A 491 0.05 25.01 12.18
N PHE A 492 1.15 24.58 11.57
CA PHE A 492 2.21 25.46 11.07
C PHE A 492 2.13 25.67 9.55
N ALA A 493 2.28 26.91 9.09
CA ALA A 493 2.32 27.27 7.67
C ALA A 493 3.50 26.58 6.96
N SER A 494 4.67 26.56 7.61
CA SER A 494 5.79 25.69 7.27
C SER A 494 6.78 25.58 8.42
N LEU A 495 7.60 24.53 8.38
CA LEU A 495 8.75 24.31 9.28
C LEU A 495 10.09 24.29 8.52
N TYR A 496 10.14 24.73 7.26
CA TYR A 496 11.40 24.99 6.57
C TYR A 496 12.18 26.13 7.26
N ASN A 497 13.51 26.04 7.25
CA ASN A 497 14.46 27.03 7.79
C ASN A 497 14.35 27.32 9.31
N VAL A 498 13.50 26.60 10.03
CA VAL A 498 13.46 26.64 11.50
C VAL A 498 14.77 26.03 12.04
N PRO A 499 15.49 26.69 12.96
CA PRO A 499 16.69 26.15 13.57
C PRO A 499 16.44 24.86 14.34
N LEU A 500 17.50 24.09 14.60
CA LEU A 500 17.43 22.92 15.45
C LEU A 500 16.83 23.28 16.81
N ILE A 501 15.87 22.49 17.27
CA ILE A 501 15.31 22.58 18.62
C ILE A 501 16.16 21.72 19.55
N VAL A 502 16.59 22.30 20.67
CA VAL A 502 17.38 21.64 21.72
C VAL A 502 16.50 21.43 22.95
N LEU A 503 16.44 20.17 23.42
CA LEU A 503 15.66 19.81 24.60
C LEU A 503 16.37 20.27 25.88
N LYS A 504 15.57 20.59 26.91
CA LYS A 504 16.05 21.11 28.20
C LYS A 504 16.93 20.11 28.95
N ASN A 505 16.68 18.81 28.77
CA ASN A 505 17.47 17.74 29.35
C ASN A 505 18.43 17.19 28.30
N ALA A 506 19.74 17.33 28.52
CA ALA A 506 20.78 16.94 27.58
C ALA A 506 20.75 15.43 27.21
N THR A 507 20.44 14.56 28.17
CA THR A 507 20.32 13.10 27.90
C THR A 507 19.10 12.80 27.02
N ALA A 508 17.97 13.48 27.22
CA ALA A 508 16.80 13.35 26.36
C ALA A 508 17.05 13.93 24.95
N ASP A 509 17.82 15.02 24.86
CA ASP A 509 18.25 15.64 23.60
C ASP A 509 19.15 14.70 22.78
N GLU A 510 20.15 14.08 23.43
CA GLU A 510 21.00 13.04 22.85
C GLU A 510 20.21 11.79 22.43
N GLU A 511 19.26 11.33 23.25
CA GLU A 511 18.39 10.20 22.90
C GLU A 511 17.52 10.51 21.68
N PHE A 512 16.93 11.71 21.62
CA PHE A 512 16.12 12.16 20.49
C PHE A 512 16.95 12.28 19.20
N LYS A 513 18.15 12.86 19.28
CA LYS A 513 19.11 12.91 18.16
C LYS A 513 19.47 11.49 17.69
N GLY A 514 19.78 10.58 18.61
CA GLY A 514 20.08 9.18 18.30
C GLY A 514 18.90 8.42 17.68
N LYS A 515 17.65 8.70 18.08
CA LYS A 515 16.43 8.19 17.42
C LYS A 515 16.33 8.71 15.98
N CYS A 516 16.52 10.01 15.78
CA CYS A 516 16.51 10.61 14.44
C CYS A 516 17.58 9.98 13.52
N GLU A 517 18.82 9.86 13.98
CA GLU A 517 19.92 9.28 13.19
C GLU A 517 19.64 7.86 12.71
N LYS A 518 19.07 7.01 13.58
CA LYS A 518 18.74 5.61 13.26
C LYS A 518 17.52 5.47 12.35
N SER A 519 16.56 6.39 12.42
CA SER A 519 15.24 6.26 11.79
C SER A 519 15.20 6.72 10.33
N PHE A 520 15.99 7.72 9.95
CA PHE A 520 15.97 8.30 8.60
C PHE A 520 16.79 7.51 7.57
N VAL A 521 16.58 6.20 7.49
CA VAL A 521 17.20 5.33 6.48
C VAL A 521 16.49 5.50 5.15
N LYS A 522 17.22 5.95 4.12
CA LYS A 522 16.66 6.18 2.78
C LYS A 522 16.07 4.91 2.19
N ALA A 523 14.86 4.99 1.68
CA ALA A 523 14.28 3.94 0.86
C ALA A 523 14.99 3.85 -0.52
N LYS A 524 14.99 2.65 -1.11
CA LYS A 524 15.41 2.42 -2.50
C LYS A 524 14.19 2.21 -3.38
N LEU A 525 14.37 2.31 -4.69
CA LEU A 525 13.32 2.02 -5.67
C LEU A 525 12.69 0.63 -5.39
N HIS A 526 11.36 0.58 -5.28
CA HIS A 526 10.57 -0.61 -4.92
C HIS A 526 10.86 -1.21 -3.52
N GLN A 527 11.48 -0.44 -2.63
CA GLN A 527 11.55 -0.72 -1.17
C GLN A 527 10.74 0.30 -0.35
N PHE A 528 9.96 1.13 -1.05
CA PHE A 528 8.93 2.02 -0.51
C PHE A 528 7.73 1.22 0.00
#